data_AF-A0A8S7P109-F1
#
_entry.id   AF-A0A8S7P109-F1
#
_cell.length_a   1.000
_cell.length_b   1.000
_cell.length_c   1.000
_cell.angle_alpha   90.00
_cell.angle_beta   90.00
_cell.angle_gamma   90.00
#
_symmetry.space_group_name_H-M   'P 1'
#
loop_
_entity.id
_entity.type
_entity.pdbx_description
1 polymer ?
#
loop_
_entity_poly.entity_id
_entity_poly.type
_entity_poly.pdbx_seq_one_letter_code
_entity_poly.pdbx_strand_id
1 'polypeptide(L)'
;MTRQDETKVYHACPSVIDFLPWVEYLDEEQCLLLDDGVSVGAVYEVSPAATEGRTAERLEQIRDTVEDALQDSFDEYDSHPWVVQFFCQDENDVDTYVDQLRGYVKPHAEGSSFTEAWLREMERHLKGIARPEGLFRDTLVT
;
A
#
# COMPACT_ATOMS: atom_id res chain seq x y z
N MET A 1 2.80 16.82 -26.52
CA MET A 1 2.30 16.61 -25.16
C MET A 1 2.25 17.96 -24.47
N THR A 2 1.10 18.36 -23.90
CA THR A 2 0.88 19.70 -23.35
C THR A 2 1.28 19.76 -21.88
N ARG A 3 1.68 20.92 -21.33
CA ARG A 3 2.02 21.09 -19.89
C ARG A 3 0.92 20.62 -18.93
N GLN A 4 -0.34 20.63 -19.38
CA GLN A 4 -1.48 20.07 -18.64
C GLN A 4 -1.47 18.54 -18.56
N ASP A 5 -0.94 17.85 -19.58
CA ASP A 5 -0.80 16.40 -19.59
C ASP A 5 0.34 15.97 -18.65
N GLU A 6 1.42 16.75 -18.58
CA GLU A 6 2.48 16.55 -17.58
C GLU A 6 1.92 16.72 -16.18
N THR A 7 1.23 17.82 -15.86
CA THR A 7 0.70 18.08 -14.50
C THR A 7 -0.25 16.98 -13.99
N LYS A 8 -0.98 16.29 -14.87
CA LYS A 8 -1.85 15.15 -14.50
C LYS A 8 -1.09 13.88 -14.09
N VAL A 9 0.14 13.70 -14.56
CA VAL A 9 0.99 12.55 -14.19
C VAL A 9 1.62 12.73 -12.81
N TYR A 10 1.78 13.98 -12.34
CA TYR A 10 2.43 14.32 -11.05
C TYR A 10 1.45 14.68 -9.92
N HIS A 11 0.15 14.73 -10.18
CA HIS A 11 -0.81 14.76 -9.09
C HIS A 11 -0.79 13.39 -8.41
N ALA A 12 -0.64 13.35 -7.08
CA ALA A 12 -0.94 12.16 -6.30
C ALA A 12 -2.31 11.65 -6.80
N CYS A 13 -2.32 10.43 -7.34
CA CYS A 13 -3.56 9.85 -7.82
C CYS A 13 -4.57 9.94 -6.67
N PRO A 14 -5.79 10.44 -6.91
CA PRO A 14 -6.78 10.56 -5.85
C PRO A 14 -6.89 9.22 -5.10
N SER A 15 -6.79 9.29 -3.78
CA SER A 15 -6.84 8.14 -2.90
C SER A 15 -8.22 7.52 -2.95
N VAL A 16 -8.34 6.25 -2.57
CA VAL A 16 -9.63 5.55 -2.55
C VAL A 16 -10.62 6.27 -1.61
N ILE A 17 -10.13 6.88 -0.53
CA ILE A 17 -10.93 7.69 0.40
C ILE A 17 -11.58 8.90 -0.32
N ASP A 18 -10.91 9.46 -1.33
CA ASP A 18 -11.43 10.61 -2.10
C ASP A 18 -12.64 10.25 -2.99
N PHE A 19 -12.88 8.95 -3.22
CA PHE A 19 -13.99 8.45 -4.03
C PHE A 19 -15.02 7.63 -3.26
N LEU A 20 -14.74 7.28 -1.99
CA LEU A 20 -15.70 6.58 -1.17
C LEU A 20 -16.86 7.55 -0.85
N PRO A 21 -18.10 7.21 -1.20
CA PRO A 21 -19.25 8.05 -0.87
C PRO A 21 -19.64 7.82 0.59
N TRP A 22 -18.80 8.24 1.53
CA TRP A 22 -19.02 8.08 2.97
C TRP A 22 -19.49 9.39 3.62
N VAL A 23 -20.25 9.27 4.70
CA VAL A 23 -20.84 10.39 5.44
C VAL A 23 -20.08 10.63 6.75
N GLU A 24 -19.99 9.59 7.57
CA GLU A 24 -19.36 9.66 8.88
C GLU A 24 -18.73 8.32 9.28
N TYR A 25 -17.82 8.38 10.25
CA TYR A 25 -17.30 7.19 10.92
C TYR A 25 -18.12 6.96 12.19
N LEU A 26 -18.63 5.74 12.36
CA LEU A 26 -19.39 5.31 13.51
C LEU A 26 -18.43 4.70 14.55
N ASP A 27 -18.13 5.46 15.61
CA ASP A 27 -17.13 5.07 16.62
C ASP A 27 -17.50 3.79 17.39
N GLU A 28 -18.78 3.54 17.65
CA GLU A 28 -19.22 2.37 18.42
C GLU A 28 -19.12 1.07 17.61
N GLU A 29 -19.50 1.12 16.33
CA GLU A 29 -19.51 0.00 15.39
C GLU A 29 -18.19 -0.16 14.63
N GLN A 30 -17.31 0.85 14.72
CA GLN A 30 -16.01 0.92 14.05
C GLN A 30 -16.08 0.82 12.52
N CYS A 31 -17.09 1.42 11.90
CA CYS A 31 -17.31 1.36 10.46
C CYS A 31 -17.65 2.73 9.84
N LEU A 32 -17.59 2.83 8.52
CA LEU A 32 -17.97 4.01 7.75
C LEU A 32 -19.43 3.86 7.30
N LEU A 33 -20.25 4.88 7.55
CA LEU A 33 -21.59 4.99 6.97
C LEU A 33 -21.51 5.58 5.55
N LEU A 34 -22.17 4.96 4.58
CA LEU A 34 -22.21 5.45 3.20
C LEU A 34 -23.34 6.47 2.98
N ASP A 35 -23.29 7.18 1.85
CA ASP A 35 -24.18 8.32 1.51
C ASP A 35 -25.66 7.95 1.31
N ASP A 36 -25.96 6.67 1.15
CA ASP A 36 -27.33 6.15 1.15
C ASP A 36 -27.95 6.08 2.56
N GLY A 37 -27.14 6.32 3.59
CA GLY A 37 -27.55 6.34 5.00
C GLY A 37 -27.90 4.96 5.57
N VAL A 38 -27.56 3.88 4.86
CA VAL A 38 -27.88 2.50 5.27
C VAL A 38 -26.69 1.56 5.07
N SER A 39 -25.97 1.68 3.96
CA SER A 39 -24.82 0.84 3.67
C SER A 39 -23.64 1.22 4.55
N VAL A 40 -22.86 0.21 4.95
CA VAL A 40 -21.65 0.41 5.76
C VAL A 40 -20.43 -0.16 5.06
N GLY A 41 -19.28 0.43 5.34
CA GLY A 41 -17.98 0.01 4.81
C GLY A 41 -16.93 -0.09 5.90
N ALA A 42 -15.93 -0.95 5.67
CA ALA A 42 -14.72 -1.01 6.45
C ALA A 42 -13.53 -1.01 5.48
N VAL A 43 -12.47 -0.26 5.82
CA VAL A 43 -11.26 -0.15 5.02
C VAL A 43 -10.10 -0.68 5.86
N TYR A 44 -9.34 -1.60 5.27
CA TYR A 44 -8.19 -2.22 5.92
C TYR A 44 -6.96 -2.04 5.04
N GLU A 45 -5.84 -1.74 5.67
CA GLU A 45 -4.52 -1.81 5.03
C GLU A 45 -3.99 -3.24 5.15
N VAL A 46 -3.52 -3.82 4.04
CA VAL A 46 -2.97 -5.19 4.02
C VAL A 46 -1.48 -5.11 3.73
N SER A 47 -0.66 -5.53 4.71
CA SER A 47 0.78 -5.65 4.49
C SER A 47 1.12 -6.87 3.62
N PRO A 48 1.90 -6.72 2.54
CA PRO A 48 2.29 -7.83 1.70
C PRO A 48 3.22 -8.81 2.44
N ALA A 49 3.03 -10.10 2.21
CA ALA A 49 3.91 -11.14 2.76
C ALA A 49 5.12 -11.38 1.84
N ALA A 50 6.33 -11.46 2.42
CA ALA A 50 7.54 -11.79 1.66
C ALA A 50 7.50 -13.22 1.11
N THR A 51 7.40 -13.33 -0.22
CA THR A 51 7.33 -14.62 -0.95
C THR A 51 8.70 -15.14 -1.39
N GLU A 52 9.71 -14.27 -1.48
CA GLU A 52 11.06 -14.62 -1.92
C GLU A 52 11.74 -15.61 -0.96
N GLY A 53 12.37 -16.64 -1.53
CA GLY A 53 13.11 -17.65 -0.77
C GLY A 53 12.25 -18.55 0.13
N ARG A 54 10.91 -18.49 0.01
CA ARG A 54 9.98 -19.37 0.73
C ARG A 54 9.79 -20.71 0.01
N THR A 55 9.48 -21.75 0.77
CA THR A 55 9.06 -23.04 0.21
C THR A 55 7.67 -22.92 -0.41
N ALA A 56 7.37 -23.76 -1.40
CA ALA A 56 6.03 -23.83 -2.01
C ALA A 56 4.94 -24.08 -0.95
N GLU A 57 5.19 -25.01 -0.02
CA GLU A 57 4.29 -25.31 1.10
C GLU A 57 3.98 -24.06 1.95
N ARG A 58 4.97 -23.19 2.21
CA ARG A 58 4.73 -21.96 2.97
C ARG A 58 3.86 -20.97 2.18
N LEU A 59 4.04 -20.89 0.87
CA LEU A 59 3.22 -20.04 0.01
C LEU A 59 1.77 -20.55 -0.07
N GLU A 60 1.57 -21.86 -0.13
CA GLU A 60 0.26 -22.50 -0.08
C GLU A 60 -0.45 -22.19 1.24
N GLN A 61 0.23 -22.32 2.38
CA GLN A 61 -0.34 -21.95 3.68
C GLN A 61 -0.80 -20.48 3.75
N ILE A 62 -0.01 -19.56 3.18
CA ILE A 62 -0.36 -18.14 3.14
C ILE A 62 -1.60 -17.94 2.27
N ARG A 63 -1.66 -18.56 1.09
CA ARG A 63 -2.83 -18.53 0.21
C ARG A 63 -4.07 -19.05 0.96
N ASP A 64 -3.98 -20.23 1.56
CA ASP A 64 -5.12 -20.88 2.22
C ASP A 64 -5.63 -20.02 3.37
N THR A 65 -4.74 -19.39 4.14
CA THR A 65 -5.14 -18.46 5.21
C THR A 65 -5.93 -17.26 4.66
N VAL A 66 -5.52 -16.70 3.52
CA VAL A 66 -6.21 -15.57 2.89
C VAL A 66 -7.55 -16.02 2.28
N GLU A 67 -7.57 -17.20 1.66
CA GLU A 67 -8.78 -17.81 1.11
C GLU A 67 -9.82 -18.05 2.20
N ASP A 68 -9.44 -18.74 3.28
CA ASP A 68 -10.31 -19.06 4.41
C ASP A 68 -10.86 -17.77 5.03
N ALA A 69 -10.00 -16.76 5.25
CA ALA A 69 -10.43 -15.47 5.81
C ALA A 69 -11.50 -14.79 4.94
N LEU A 70 -11.41 -14.86 3.61
CA LEU A 70 -12.40 -14.28 2.72
C LEU A 70 -13.67 -15.11 2.64
N GLN A 71 -13.57 -16.44 2.60
CA GLN A 71 -14.73 -17.33 2.51
C GLN A 71 -15.57 -17.31 3.79
N ASP A 72 -14.92 -17.25 4.96
CA ASP A 72 -15.61 -17.37 6.25
C ASP A 72 -16.16 -16.05 6.79
N SER A 73 -15.74 -14.90 6.23
CA SER A 73 -16.09 -13.58 6.77
C SER A 73 -17.37 -12.97 6.19
N PHE A 74 -17.85 -13.45 5.02
CA PHE A 74 -18.93 -12.81 4.29
C PHE A 74 -20.06 -13.79 3.96
N ASP A 75 -21.14 -13.73 4.73
CA ASP A 75 -22.36 -14.46 4.40
C ASP A 75 -22.95 -14.00 3.05
N GLU A 76 -23.45 -14.96 2.27
CA GLU A 76 -24.12 -14.68 0.99
C GLU A 76 -25.57 -14.26 1.24
N TYR A 77 -25.92 -13.04 0.82
CA TYR A 77 -27.26 -12.48 0.94
C TYR A 77 -27.88 -12.20 -0.44
N ASP A 78 -29.12 -12.67 -0.66
CA ASP A 78 -29.90 -12.38 -1.88
C ASP A 78 -30.23 -10.89 -2.04
N SER A 79 -30.25 -10.16 -0.93
CA SER A 79 -30.50 -8.73 -0.86
C SER A 79 -29.45 -8.06 0.01
N HIS A 80 -28.84 -6.98 -0.46
CA HIS A 80 -27.74 -6.25 0.20
C HIS A 80 -26.44 -7.08 0.33
N PRO A 81 -25.84 -7.51 -0.79
CA PRO A 81 -24.64 -8.34 -0.76
C PRO A 81 -23.42 -7.55 -0.29
N TRP A 82 -22.45 -8.27 0.28
CA TRP A 82 -21.12 -7.73 0.52
C TRP A 82 -20.38 -7.48 -0.80
N VAL A 83 -19.72 -6.33 -0.91
CA VAL A 83 -18.84 -6.01 -2.03
C VAL A 83 -17.41 -5.88 -1.50
N VAL A 84 -16.57 -6.86 -1.83
CA VAL A 84 -15.15 -6.86 -1.48
C VAL A 84 -14.34 -6.34 -2.65
N GLN A 85 -13.50 -5.33 -2.41
CA GLN A 85 -12.66 -4.72 -3.43
C GLN A 85 -11.20 -4.67 -2.95
N PHE A 86 -10.29 -5.02 -3.84
CA PHE A 86 -8.85 -4.94 -3.60
C PHE A 86 -8.26 -3.83 -4.44
N PHE A 87 -7.51 -2.95 -3.77
CA PHE A 87 -6.78 -1.87 -4.42
C PHE A 87 -5.29 -2.09 -4.20
N CYS A 88 -4.51 -1.91 -5.26
CA CYS A 88 -3.06 -1.82 -5.19
C CYS A 88 -2.70 -0.42 -5.68
N GLN A 89 -2.04 0.35 -4.83
CA GLN A 89 -1.48 1.65 -5.20
C GLN A 89 0.03 1.58 -5.02
N ASP A 90 0.75 2.17 -5.98
CA ASP A 90 2.19 2.37 -5.83
C ASP A 90 2.41 3.48 -4.81
N GLU A 91 3.03 3.14 -3.68
CA GLU A 91 3.46 4.11 -2.68
C GLU A 91 4.70 4.84 -3.19
N ASN A 92 4.55 6.14 -3.42
CA ASN A 92 5.65 6.99 -3.87
C ASN A 92 6.37 7.64 -2.68
N ASP A 93 5.75 7.64 -1.49
CA ASP A 93 6.38 8.12 -0.27
C ASP A 93 7.27 7.05 0.36
N VAL A 94 8.55 7.11 0.01
CA VAL A 94 9.59 6.23 0.58
C VAL A 94 10.04 6.63 1.97
N ASP A 95 9.66 7.82 2.49
CA ASP A 95 10.15 8.30 3.79
C ASP A 95 9.67 7.38 4.93
N THR A 96 8.41 6.93 4.89
CA THR A 96 7.87 5.96 5.85
C THR A 96 8.70 4.67 5.89
N TYR A 97 9.10 4.15 4.72
CA TYR A 97 9.92 2.94 4.64
C TYR A 97 11.36 3.18 5.11
N VAL A 98 11.94 4.34 4.82
CA VAL A 98 13.27 4.73 5.32
C VAL A 98 13.28 4.82 6.84
N ASP A 99 12.24 5.37 7.45
CA ASP A 99 12.10 5.46 8.91
C ASP A 99 11.98 4.08 9.55
N GLN A 100 11.17 3.18 8.97
CA GLN A 100 11.10 1.79 9.42
C GLN A 100 12.45 1.08 9.32
N LEU A 101 13.19 1.30 8.22
CA LEU A 101 14.50 0.70 8.02
C LEU A 101 15.52 1.18 9.08
N ARG A 102 15.48 2.47 9.41
CA ARG A 102 16.30 3.05 10.49
C ARG A 102 15.92 2.48 11.86
N GLY A 103 14.62 2.28 12.11
CA GLY A 103 14.12 1.66 13.34
C GLY A 103 14.40 0.14 13.45
N TYR A 104 14.68 -0.54 12.34
CA TYR A 104 14.96 -1.98 12.32
C TYR A 104 16.38 -2.33 12.80
N VAL A 105 17.28 -1.35 12.84
CA VAL A 105 18.67 -1.55 13.26
C VAL A 105 18.70 -2.14 14.67
N LYS A 106 19.48 -3.22 14.85
CA LYS A 106 19.61 -3.87 16.15
C LYS A 106 20.59 -3.08 17.04
N PRO A 107 20.42 -3.08 18.38
CA PRO A 107 21.24 -2.27 19.29
C PRO A 107 22.75 -2.45 19.14
N HIS A 108 23.22 -3.65 18.79
CA HIS A 108 24.65 -3.93 18.61
C HIS A 108 25.25 -3.34 17.31
N ALA A 109 24.42 -2.94 16.36
CA ALA A 109 24.81 -2.41 15.06
C ALA A 109 24.50 -0.90 14.93
N GLU A 110 23.84 -0.29 15.92
CA GLU A 110 23.53 1.13 15.95
C GLU A 110 24.80 1.99 15.98
N GLY A 111 24.79 3.12 15.25
CA GLY A 111 25.89 4.09 15.24
C GLY A 111 27.20 3.60 14.62
N SER A 112 27.26 2.38 14.09
CA SER A 112 28.45 1.87 13.41
C SER A 112 28.65 2.60 12.07
N SER A 113 29.91 2.86 11.70
CA SER A 113 30.21 3.53 10.43
C SER A 113 29.67 2.79 9.21
N PHE A 114 29.64 1.45 9.28
CA PHE A 114 29.08 0.61 8.23
C PHE A 114 27.56 0.75 8.14
N THR A 115 26.85 0.63 9.26
CA THR A 115 25.39 0.78 9.33
C THR A 115 24.97 2.14 8.79
N GLU A 116 25.63 3.21 9.22
CA GLU A 116 25.33 4.57 8.77
C GLU A 116 25.59 4.77 7.28
N ALA A 117 26.68 4.18 6.75
CA ALA A 117 26.96 4.24 5.31
C ALA A 117 25.91 3.47 4.51
N TRP A 118 25.52 2.29 4.98
CA TRP A 118 24.52 1.46 4.33
C TRP A 118 23.14 2.12 4.32
N LEU A 119 22.68 2.65 5.45
CA LEU A 119 21.40 3.37 5.55
C LEU A 119 21.35 4.58 4.61
N ARG A 120 22.44 5.34 4.51
CA ARG A 120 22.53 6.48 3.58
C ARG A 120 22.42 6.06 2.12
N GLU A 121 23.10 4.99 1.72
CA GLU A 121 23.03 4.51 0.34
C GLU A 121 21.65 3.92 0.02
N MET A 122 21.02 3.23 0.95
CA MET A 122 19.66 2.71 0.80
C MET A 122 18.63 3.84 0.65
N GLU A 123 18.69 4.85 1.52
CA GLU A 123 17.82 6.03 1.41
C GLU A 123 18.02 6.74 0.07
N ARG A 124 19.28 6.93 -0.36
CA ARG A 124 19.60 7.54 -1.66
C ARG A 124 19.02 6.72 -2.82
N HIS A 125 19.10 5.40 -2.74
CA HIS A 125 18.57 4.49 -3.76
C HIS A 125 17.04 4.57 -3.84
N LEU A 126 16.35 4.46 -2.71
CA LEU A 126 14.89 4.52 -2.60
C LEU A 126 14.35 5.86 -3.12
N LYS A 127 14.93 6.97 -2.68
CA LYS A 127 14.62 8.32 -3.20
C LYS A 127 15.02 8.53 -4.65
N GLY A 128 15.86 7.65 -5.19
CA GLY A 128 16.25 7.64 -6.60
C GLY A 128 15.19 6.97 -7.48
N ILE A 129 14.67 5.83 -7.05
CA ILE A 129 13.68 5.04 -7.80
C ILE A 129 12.25 5.59 -7.68
N ALA A 130 11.91 6.25 -6.57
CA ALA A 130 10.60 6.87 -6.34
C ALA A 130 10.44 8.24 -7.03
N ARG A 131 11.40 8.65 -7.87
CA ARG A 131 11.31 9.92 -8.60
C ARG A 131 10.26 9.79 -9.70
N PRO A 132 9.35 10.77 -9.83
CA PRO A 132 8.33 10.72 -10.87
C PRO A 132 8.90 10.69 -12.30
N GLU A 133 10.10 11.24 -12.52
CA GLU A 133 10.79 11.23 -13.82
C GLU A 133 11.39 9.86 -14.17
N GLY A 134 11.31 8.88 -13.26
CA GLY A 134 12.02 7.61 -13.37
C GLY A 134 13.54 7.75 -13.21
N LEU A 135 14.21 6.60 -13.12
CA LEU A 135 15.67 6.56 -12.94
C LEU A 135 16.45 6.78 -14.26
N PHE A 136 15.80 6.52 -15.40
CA PHE A 136 16.42 6.55 -16.73
C PHE A 136 15.66 7.49 -17.66
N ARG A 137 16.40 8.32 -18.40
CA ARG A 137 15.84 9.08 -19.52
C ARG A 137 15.92 8.22 -20.77
N ASP A 138 14.78 7.75 -21.25
CA ASP A 138 14.70 7.15 -22.59
C ASP A 138 14.87 8.26 -23.64
N THR A 139 15.84 8.08 -24.53
CA THR A 139 16.17 9.02 -25.62
C THR A 139 15.83 8.43 -27.00
N LEU A 140 15.31 7.20 -27.04
CA LEU A 140 15.06 6.43 -28.26
C LEU A 140 13.63 6.54 -28.77
N VAL A 141 12.67 6.94 -27.93
CA VAL A 141 11.27 7.11 -28.33
C VAL A 141 10.84 8.57 -28.10
N THR A 142 10.82 9.35 -29.18
CA THR A 142 10.19 10.68 -29.26
C THR A 142 8.75 10.59 -29.75
#